data_AF-A0A7K3HGH4-F1
#
_entry.id   AF-A0A7K3HGH4-F1
#
_cell.length_a   1.000
_cell.length_b   1.000
_cell.length_c   1.000
_cell.angle_alpha   90.00
_cell.angle_beta   90.00
_cell.angle_gamma   90.00
#
_symmetry.space_group_name_H-M   'P 1'
#
loop_
_entity.id
_entity.type
_entity.pdbx_description
1 polymer ?
#
loop_
_entity_poly.entity_id
_entity_poly.type
_entity_poly.pdbx_seq_one_letter_code
_entity_poly.pdbx_strand_id
1 'polypeptide(L)'
;MVSLFTFLGPPAITLLLLVVGTLPYAWWVTRRKPSWPARWAVLGIAAAIAAYGAGTVYGLAFTNPLNLCGDRTGNGVYMDAGRNYSLTSVSVHSFPPSITCHWSSGHSTEKVWFWVTPLLYAGLACSVVCSALLFNNRHKSRKAPRDNKLAA
;
A
#
# COMPACT_ATOMS: atom_id res chain seq x y z
N MET A 1 1.08 -27.16 14.95
CA MET A 1 2.43 -27.03 14.36
C MET A 1 2.46 -25.77 13.53
N VAL A 2 3.19 -24.74 13.97
CA VAL A 2 3.28 -23.47 13.23
C VAL A 2 4.24 -23.69 12.05
N SER A 3 3.77 -23.48 10.82
CA SER A 3 4.59 -23.72 9.63
C SER A 3 5.79 -22.76 9.64
N LEU A 4 7.00 -23.26 9.37
CA LEU A 4 8.22 -22.45 9.22
C LEU A 4 8.02 -21.29 8.23
N PHE A 5 7.15 -21.47 7.22
CA PHE A 5 6.76 -20.42 6.27
C PHE A 5 6.00 -19.26 6.92
N THR A 6 5.16 -19.51 7.93
CA THR A 6 4.46 -18.44 8.68
C THR A 6 5.42 -17.64 9.56
N PHE A 7 6.53 -18.23 10.00
CA PHE A 7 7.49 -17.59 10.92
C PHE A 7 8.67 -16.93 10.19
N LEU A 8 9.23 -17.59 9.16
CA LEU A 8 10.35 -17.07 8.35
C LEU A 8 9.89 -16.38 7.07
N GLY A 9 8.68 -16.63 6.57
CA GLY A 9 8.17 -16.01 5.35
C GLY A 9 8.12 -14.49 5.44
N PRO A 10 7.44 -13.90 6.43
CA PRO A 10 7.37 -12.44 6.59
C PRO A 10 8.76 -11.75 6.66
N PRO A 11 9.72 -12.20 7.50
CA PRO A 11 11.04 -11.56 7.53
C PRO A 11 11.85 -11.79 6.25
N ALA A 12 11.78 -12.96 5.62
CA ALA A 12 12.48 -13.23 4.37
C ALA A 12 11.94 -12.38 3.20
N ILE A 13 10.61 -12.25 3.09
CA ILE A 13 9.95 -11.39 2.09
C ILE A 13 10.31 -9.92 2.35
N THR A 14 10.33 -9.48 3.61
CA THR A 14 10.70 -8.11 3.98
C THR A 14 12.15 -7.80 3.59
N LEU A 15 13.08 -8.72 3.86
CA LEU A 15 14.48 -8.57 3.44
C LEU A 15 14.61 -8.54 1.92
N LEU A 16 13.91 -9.43 1.21
CA LEU A 16 13.94 -9.47 -0.26
C LEU A 16 13.41 -8.16 -0.85
N LEU A 17 12.29 -7.64 -0.34
CA LEU A 17 11.74 -6.35 -0.77
C LEU A 17 12.66 -5.18 -0.45
N LEU A 18 13.32 -5.20 0.72
CA LEU A 18 14.33 -4.19 1.07
C LEU A 18 15.51 -4.22 0.12
N VAL A 19 16.06 -5.39 -0.19
CA VAL A 19 17.19 -5.54 -1.12
C VAL A 19 16.78 -5.09 -2.53
N VAL A 20 15.63 -5.55 -3.01
CA VAL A 20 15.10 -5.19 -4.34
C VAL A 20 14.72 -3.71 -4.44
N GLY A 21 14.36 -3.04 -3.34
CA GLY A 21 14.09 -1.60 -3.34
C GLY A 21 15.35 -0.75 -3.20
N THR A 22 16.19 -1.06 -2.21
CA THR A 22 17.34 -0.22 -1.80
C THR A 22 18.49 -0.29 -2.80
N LEU A 23 18.81 -1.46 -3.36
CA LEU A 23 19.91 -1.60 -4.33
C LEU A 23 19.69 -0.80 -5.62
N PRO A 24 18.56 -0.94 -6.34
CA PRO A 24 18.34 -0.14 -7.54
C PRO A 24 18.14 1.34 -7.21
N TYR A 25 17.57 1.69 -6.05
CA TYR A 25 17.48 3.09 -5.61
C TYR A 25 18.87 3.70 -5.37
N ALA A 26 19.74 3.01 -4.62
CA ALA A 26 21.11 3.47 -4.37
C ALA A 26 21.92 3.54 -5.67
N TRP A 27 21.78 2.56 -6.56
CA TRP A 27 22.40 2.57 -7.87
C TRP A 27 21.90 3.72 -8.75
N TRP A 28 20.60 3.99 -8.75
CA TRP A 28 20.01 5.12 -9.46
C TRP A 28 20.49 6.46 -8.92
N VAL A 29 20.53 6.62 -7.59
CA VAL A 29 20.98 7.86 -6.93
C VAL A 29 22.45 8.15 -7.24
N THR A 30 23.31 7.13 -7.19
CA THR A 30 24.74 7.25 -7.48
C THR A 30 25.02 7.54 -8.96
N ARG A 31 24.32 6.87 -9.89
CA ARG A 31 24.52 7.02 -11.34
C ARG A 31 23.93 8.31 -11.90
N ARG A 32 22.70 8.66 -11.51
CA ARG A 32 21.91 9.72 -12.16
C ARG A 32 21.89 11.03 -11.38
N LYS A 33 22.40 11.06 -10.15
CA LYS A 33 22.38 12.22 -9.24
C LYS A 33 21.03 12.96 -9.29
N PRO A 34 19.91 12.26 -9.02
CA PRO A 34 18.57 12.82 -9.20
C PRO A 34 18.33 13.98 -8.25
N SER A 35 17.60 14.98 -8.75
CA SER A 35 17.15 16.14 -7.97
C SER A 35 16.27 15.72 -6.79
N TRP A 36 16.26 16.52 -5.72
CA TRP A 36 15.44 16.32 -4.52
C TRP A 36 13.98 15.89 -4.80
N PRO A 37 13.18 16.59 -5.63
CA PRO A 37 11.79 16.19 -5.90
C PRO A 37 11.69 14.83 -6.60
N ALA A 38 12.67 14.44 -7.43
CA ALA A 38 12.66 13.12 -8.05
C ALA A 38 12.85 11.99 -7.04
N ARG A 39 13.67 12.22 -6.01
CA ARG A 39 13.87 11.23 -4.94
C ARG A 39 12.59 11.03 -4.14
N TRP A 40 11.92 12.12 -3.77
CA TRP A 40 10.64 12.06 -3.05
C TRP A 40 9.49 11.47 -3.86
N ALA A 41 9.43 11.74 -5.17
CA ALA A 41 8.46 11.09 -6.03
C ALA A 41 8.61 9.56 -6.01
N VAL A 42 9.84 9.06 -6.17
CA VAL A 42 10.12 7.62 -6.15
C VAL A 42 9.84 7.00 -4.77
N LEU A 43 10.21 7.69 -3.69
CA LEU A 43 9.90 7.23 -2.33
C LEU A 43 8.40 7.20 -2.05
N GLY A 44 7.65 8.22 -2.51
CA GLY A 44 6.18 8.27 -2.38
C GLY A 44 5.50 7.13 -3.15
N ILE A 45 5.95 6.84 -4.38
CA ILE A 45 5.47 5.70 -5.17
C ILE A 45 5.79 4.38 -4.44
N ALA A 46 7.03 4.21 -3.99
CA ALA A 46 7.44 2.99 -3.28
C ALA A 46 6.63 2.78 -2.00
N ALA A 47 6.37 3.85 -1.23
CA ALA A 47 5.53 3.80 -0.04
C ALA A 47 4.08 3.44 -0.37
N ALA A 48 3.49 4.01 -1.43
CA ALA A 48 2.14 3.68 -1.86
C ALA A 48 2.01 2.22 -2.33
N ILE A 49 2.98 1.74 -3.13
CA ILE A 49 3.04 0.34 -3.56
C ILE A 49 3.21 -0.59 -2.36
N ALA A 50 4.10 -0.25 -1.42
CA ALA A 50 4.32 -1.05 -0.22
C ALA A 50 3.07 -1.08 0.68
N ALA A 51 2.37 0.06 0.84
CA ALA A 51 1.13 0.13 1.60
C ALA A 51 0.02 -0.71 0.96
N TYR A 52 -0.16 -0.59 -0.36
CA TYR A 52 -1.14 -1.37 -1.12
C TYR A 52 -0.80 -2.87 -1.09
N GLY A 53 0.47 -3.21 -1.34
CA GLY A 53 0.98 -4.57 -1.31
C GLY A 53 0.83 -5.19 0.08
N ALA A 54 1.17 -4.48 1.14
CA ALA A 54 0.97 -4.99 2.50
C ALA A 54 -0.52 -5.13 2.84
N GLY A 55 -1.37 -4.17 2.48
CA GLY A 55 -2.81 -4.26 2.68
C GLY A 55 -3.46 -5.43 1.94
N THR A 56 -3.01 -5.73 0.73
CA THR A 56 -3.50 -6.85 -0.08
C THR A 56 -2.90 -8.19 0.38
N VAL A 57 -1.61 -8.27 0.66
CA VAL A 57 -0.92 -9.51 1.03
C VAL A 57 -1.28 -9.94 2.46
N TYR A 58 -1.29 -9.02 3.44
CA TYR A 58 -1.73 -9.35 4.79
C TYR A 58 -3.25 -9.56 4.89
N GLY A 59 -4.05 -8.95 4.00
CA GLY A 59 -5.51 -9.05 4.00
C GLY A 59 -6.12 -10.19 3.16
N LEU A 60 -5.45 -10.63 2.08
CA LEU A 60 -5.98 -11.67 1.16
C LEU A 60 -5.12 -12.94 1.09
N ALA A 61 -3.78 -12.85 1.24
CA ALA A 61 -2.89 -13.99 0.98
C ALA A 61 -2.51 -14.79 2.23
N PHE A 62 -2.44 -14.13 3.41
CA PHE A 62 -1.97 -14.76 4.65
C PHE A 62 -3.03 -14.89 5.74
N THR A 63 -4.19 -14.25 5.60
CA THR A 63 -5.31 -14.38 6.55
C THR A 63 -6.56 -14.85 5.82
N ASN A 64 -7.22 -15.88 6.35
CA ASN A 64 -8.54 -16.27 5.87
C ASN A 64 -9.49 -15.09 6.18
N PRO A 65 -10.19 -14.51 5.18
CA PRO A 65 -11.01 -13.32 5.39
C PRO A 65 -12.10 -13.54 6.46
N LEU A 66 -12.52 -14.79 6.68
CA LEU A 66 -13.42 -15.18 7.78
C LEU A 66 -12.83 -14.88 9.17
N ASN A 67 -11.52 -15.12 9.36
CA ASN A 67 -10.81 -14.87 10.62
C ASN A 67 -10.59 -13.38 10.90
N LEU A 68 -10.76 -12.50 9.90
CA LEU A 68 -10.69 -11.05 10.10
C LEU A 68 -12.05 -10.46 10.53
N CYS A 69 -13.14 -11.14 10.16
CA CYS A 69 -14.49 -10.71 10.49
C CYS A 69 -14.86 -11.02 11.94
N GLY A 70 -14.47 -12.18 12.47
CA GLY A 70 -14.82 -12.58 13.82
C GLY A 70 -14.06 -13.81 14.32
N ASP A 71 -14.29 -14.17 15.57
CA ASP A 71 -13.69 -15.34 16.19
C ASP A 71 -14.50 -16.61 15.88
N ARG A 72 -13.78 -17.69 15.62
CA ARG A 72 -14.39 -19.00 15.37
C ARG A 72 -14.74 -19.66 16.70
N THR A 73 -16.03 -19.89 16.94
CA THR A 73 -16.53 -20.62 18.10
C THR A 73 -16.24 -22.13 17.99
N GLY A 74 -16.36 -22.87 19.10
CA GLY A 74 -16.06 -24.32 19.15
C GLY A 74 -16.91 -25.19 18.21
N ASN A 75 -18.06 -24.68 17.75
CA ASN A 75 -18.91 -25.29 16.72
C ASN A 75 -18.57 -24.85 15.29
N GLY A 76 -17.48 -24.09 15.09
CA GLY A 76 -16.98 -23.69 13.78
C GLY A 76 -17.67 -22.48 13.13
N VAL A 77 -18.53 -21.77 13.87
CA VAL A 77 -19.25 -20.58 13.40
C VAL A 77 -18.41 -19.32 13.71
N TYR A 78 -18.44 -18.33 12.82
CA TYR A 78 -17.79 -17.03 13.06
C TYR A 78 -18.80 -16.07 13.67
N MET A 79 -18.48 -15.49 14.82
CA MET A 79 -19.36 -14.57 15.55
C MET A 79 -18.80 -13.15 15.58
N ASP A 80 -19.69 -12.15 15.56
CA ASP A 80 -19.32 -10.75 15.76
C ASP A 80 -18.77 -10.52 17.18
N ALA A 81 -17.73 -9.70 17.31
CA ALA A 81 -17.05 -9.47 18.58
C ALA A 81 -17.99 -8.76 19.57
N GLY A 82 -18.42 -9.49 20.61
CA GLY A 82 -19.34 -8.97 21.62
C GLY A 82 -20.82 -9.06 21.25
N ARG A 83 -21.19 -9.76 20.16
CA ARG A 83 -22.60 -9.98 19.77
C ARG A 83 -22.84 -11.41 19.30
N ASN A 84 -24.09 -11.89 19.47
CA ASN A 84 -24.50 -13.24 19.06
C ASN A 84 -24.97 -13.28 17.59
N TYR A 85 -24.24 -12.62 16.69
CA TYR A 85 -24.55 -12.61 15.26
C TYR A 85 -23.54 -13.45 14.49
N SER A 86 -24.03 -14.50 13.83
CA SER A 86 -23.22 -15.31 12.94
C SER A 86 -22.93 -14.59 11.63
N LEU A 87 -21.73 -14.80 11.10
CA LEU A 87 -21.31 -14.33 9.79
C LEU A 87 -22.10 -15.04 8.68
N THR A 88 -22.67 -14.29 7.74
CA THR A 88 -23.43 -14.82 6.60
C THR A 88 -22.60 -14.84 5.32
N SER A 89 -21.87 -13.77 5.04
CA SER A 89 -21.02 -13.66 3.85
C SER A 89 -19.91 -12.63 4.05
N VAL A 90 -18.86 -12.74 3.24
CA VAL A 90 -17.74 -11.80 3.23
C VAL A 90 -17.53 -11.28 1.82
N SER A 91 -17.44 -9.96 1.69
CA SER A 91 -17.11 -9.27 0.45
C SER A 91 -15.72 -8.66 0.59
N VAL A 92 -14.86 -8.85 -0.41
CA VAL A 92 -13.50 -8.30 -0.41
C VAL A 92 -13.37 -7.26 -1.51
N HIS A 93 -12.96 -6.06 -1.14
CA HIS A 93 -12.76 -4.93 -2.05
C HIS A 93 -11.28 -4.74 -2.35
N SER A 94 -10.95 -4.57 -3.64
CA SER A 94 -9.56 -4.45 -4.10
C SER A 94 -9.02 -3.02 -4.03
N PHE A 95 -9.88 -2.00 -4.05
CA PHE A 95 -9.46 -0.60 -3.98
C PHE A 95 -10.56 0.33 -3.44
N PRO A 96 -10.33 1.03 -2.30
CA PRO A 96 -9.25 0.77 -1.34
C PRO A 96 -9.36 -0.68 -0.77
N PRO A 97 -8.26 -1.30 -0.33
CA PRO A 97 -8.31 -2.66 0.22
C PRO A 97 -9.18 -2.68 1.49
N SER A 98 -10.34 -3.33 1.41
CA SER A 98 -11.26 -3.48 2.55
C SER A 98 -12.01 -4.80 2.52
N ILE A 99 -12.51 -5.22 3.68
CA ILE A 99 -13.29 -6.43 3.85
C ILE A 99 -14.60 -6.07 4.52
N THR A 100 -15.71 -6.40 3.88
CA THR A 100 -17.05 -6.20 4.43
C THR A 100 -17.60 -7.52 4.92
N CYS A 101 -17.91 -7.59 6.21
CA CYS A 101 -18.48 -8.74 6.90
C CYS A 101 -19.98 -8.53 7.02
N HIS A 102 -20.76 -9.44 6.44
CA HIS A 102 -22.22 -9.41 6.53
C HIS A 102 -22.68 -10.37 7.63
N TRP A 103 -23.63 -9.92 8.46
CA TRP A 103 -24.07 -10.65 9.65
C TRP A 103 -25.53 -11.07 9.55
N SER A 104 -25.92 -12.10 10.30
CA SER A 104 -27.28 -12.64 10.34
C SER A 104 -28.35 -11.66 10.81
N SER A 105 -27.99 -10.62 11.57
CA SER A 105 -28.91 -9.54 11.94
C SER A 105 -29.17 -8.53 10.82
N GLY A 106 -28.56 -8.69 9.65
CA GLY A 106 -28.74 -7.82 8.48
C GLY A 106 -27.81 -6.59 8.46
N HIS A 107 -27.04 -6.35 9.52
CA HIS A 107 -26.01 -5.31 9.51
C HIS A 107 -24.70 -5.81 8.86
N SER A 108 -23.86 -4.86 8.47
CA SER A 108 -22.55 -5.13 7.87
C SER A 108 -21.47 -4.33 8.60
N THR A 109 -20.28 -4.91 8.78
CA THR A 109 -19.13 -4.22 9.35
C THR A 109 -17.99 -4.20 8.34
N GLU A 110 -17.32 -3.06 8.20
CA GLU A 110 -16.15 -2.92 7.35
C GLU A 110 -14.87 -3.00 8.17
N LYS A 111 -13.94 -3.86 7.76
CA LYS A 111 -12.61 -4.00 8.32
C LYS A 111 -11.62 -3.41 7.33
N VAL A 112 -11.02 -2.29 7.73
CA VAL A 112 -9.93 -1.63 7.02
C VAL A 112 -8.74 -1.56 7.96
N TRP A 113 -7.55 -1.92 7.48
CA TRP A 113 -6.34 -1.72 8.25
C TRP A 113 -6.08 -0.23 8.43
N PHE A 114 -6.11 0.24 9.68
CA PHE A 114 -6.03 1.65 10.05
C PHE A 114 -4.84 2.41 9.45
N TRP A 115 -3.75 1.71 9.13
CA TRP A 115 -2.52 2.28 8.59
C TRP A 115 -2.43 2.21 7.06
N VAL A 116 -3.14 1.30 6.39
CA VAL A 116 -3.01 1.09 4.94
C VAL A 116 -3.53 2.31 4.17
N THR A 117 -4.74 2.76 4.51
CA THR A 117 -5.40 3.90 3.87
C THR A 117 -4.59 5.21 3.99
N PRO A 118 -4.16 5.66 5.19
CA PRO A 118 -3.39 6.88 5.30
C PRO A 118 -2.02 6.79 4.61
N LEU A 119 -1.31 5.65 4.70
CA LEU A 119 0.00 5.49 4.06
C LEU A 119 -0.11 5.51 2.53
N LEU A 120 -1.14 4.85 2.00
CA LEU A 120 -1.42 4.81 0.56
C LEU A 120 -1.71 6.20 0.01
N TYR A 121 -2.63 6.94 0.63
CA TYR A 121 -2.98 8.28 0.18
C TYR A 121 -1.84 9.29 0.38
N ALA A 122 -1.10 9.21 1.49
CA ALA A 122 0.06 10.06 1.71
C ALA A 122 1.18 9.81 0.67
N GLY A 123 1.46 8.54 0.36
CA GLY A 123 2.43 8.15 -0.66
C GLY A 123 2.03 8.64 -2.05
N LEU A 124 0.75 8.46 -2.43
CA LEU A 124 0.22 8.94 -3.70
C LEU A 124 0.28 10.48 -3.81
N ALA A 125 -0.15 11.20 -2.77
CA ALA A 125 -0.10 12.66 -2.76
C ALA A 125 1.34 13.17 -2.92
N CYS A 126 2.29 12.59 -2.17
CA CYS A 126 3.70 12.94 -2.28
C CYS A 126 4.25 12.70 -3.70
N SER A 127 3.91 11.55 -4.30
CA SER A 127 4.29 11.21 -5.67
C SER A 127 3.76 12.21 -6.70
N VAL A 128 2.47 12.53 -6.65
CA VAL A 128 1.81 13.45 -7.58
C VAL A 128 2.42 14.85 -7.48
N VAL A 129 2.56 15.38 -6.26
CA VAL A 129 3.11 16.72 -6.03
C VAL A 129 4.57 16.80 -6.51
N CYS A 130 5.40 15.83 -6.14
CA CYS A 130 6.81 15.83 -6.52
C CYS A 130 7.01 15.63 -8.04
N SER A 131 6.16 14.82 -8.67
CA SER A 131 6.15 14.65 -10.13
C SER A 131 5.72 15.94 -10.82
N ALA A 132 4.67 16.60 -10.34
CA ALA A 132 4.22 17.88 -10.88
C ALA A 132 5.32 18.97 -10.78
N LEU A 133 6.01 19.06 -9.64
CA LEU A 133 7.16 19.95 -9.48
C LEU A 133 8.30 19.64 -10.47
N LEU A 134 8.60 18.36 -10.68
CA LEU A 134 9.59 17.94 -11.67
C LEU A 134 9.19 18.34 -13.10
N PHE A 135 7.94 18.09 -13.49
CA PHE A 135 7.43 18.46 -14.81
C PHE A 135 7.47 19.97 -15.02
N ASN A 136 7.05 20.75 -14.01
CA ASN A 136 7.06 22.21 -14.10
C ASN A 136 8.49 22.77 -14.21
N ASN A 137 9.44 22.25 -13.43
CA ASN A 137 10.85 22.66 -13.49
C ASN A 137 11.49 22.34 -14.85
N ARG A 138 11.20 21.16 -15.41
CA ARG A 138 11.65 20.80 -16.78
C ARG A 138 11.03 21.70 -17.83
N HIS A 139 9.76 22.05 -17.68
CA HIS A 139 9.07 22.93 -18.61
C HIS A 139 9.63 24.36 -18.58
N LYS A 140 9.85 24.94 -17.39
CA LYS A 140 10.51 26.24 -17.24
C LYS A 140 11.93 26.25 -17.82
N SER A 141 12.72 25.21 -17.53
CA SER A 141 14.08 25.08 -18.07
C SER A 141 14.12 24.88 -19.59
N ARG A 142 13.04 24.42 -20.23
CA ARG A 142 12.94 24.35 -21.70
C ARG A 142 12.49 25.67 -22.33
N LYS A 143 11.72 26.49 -21.60
CA LYS A 143 11.31 27.83 -22.07
C LYS A 143 12.44 28.85 -22.01
N ALA A 144 13.21 28.88 -20.93
CA ALA A 144 14.35 29.80 -20.76
C ALA A 144 15.37 29.80 -21.93
N PRO A 145 15.83 28.65 -22.47
CA PRO A 145 16.73 28.64 -23.62
C PRO A 145 16.04 28.98 -24.96
N ARG A 146 14.70 28.98 -25.01
CA ARG A 146 13.92 29.36 -26.20
C ARG A 146 13.75 30.87 -26.28
N ASP A 147 13.48 31.53 -25.16
CA ASP A 147 13.35 32.99 -25.07
C ASP A 147 14.68 33.69 -25.36
N ASN A 148 15.81 33.12 -24.90
CA ASN A 148 17.14 33.65 -25.24
C ASN A 148 17.51 33.54 -26.72
N LYS A 149 16.83 32.68 -27.51
CA LYS A 149 17.03 32.58 -28.97
C LYS A 149 16.11 33.50 -29.78
N LEU A 150 15.10 34.10 -29.15
CA LEU A 150 14.18 35.06 -29.78
C LEU A 150 14.57 36.52 -29.46
N ALA A 151 15.45 36.73 -28.49
CA ALA A 151 15.95 38.05 -28.08
C ALA A 151 17.35 38.40 -28.65
N ALA A 152 17.92 37.55 -29.51
CA ALA A 152 19.18 37.75 -30.22
C ALA A 152 18.92 37.78 -31.73
#